data_AF-A0A931KPB3-F1
#
_entry.id   AF-A0A931KPB3-F1
#
_cell.length_a   1.000
_cell.length_b   1.000
_cell.length_c   1.000
_cell.angle_alpha   90.00
_cell.angle_beta   90.00
_cell.angle_gamma   90.00
#
_symmetry.space_group_name_H-M   'P 1'
#
loop_
_entity.id
_entity.type
_entity.pdbx_description
1 polymer ?
#
loop_
_entity_poly.entity_id
_entity_poly.type
_entity_poly.pdbx_seq_one_letter_code
_entity_poly.pdbx_strand_id
1 'polypeptide(L)'
;MSKKKILITGANGQLGKALRQLEAFYPEWAFVFLSREDLRIHHFELVRNFFRTIQPAFCINCAAYTAVDKAEEEEELAYLVNAESVGVLAAICREHHTKFIHISTDYVFDGNARLPYQTDSPTNPQTIYGASKLQGERQALEYNPDSIIIRTSWVYSEYGKNFVKTMLKLMQEKNEISVVNDQVGSPTYAVDLAATLLTIVKRCDADAVNCPSGVYHFCNEGMISWYDFALAIKAYTGSTCTINPIPSSAFPTAARRPHYSVLDCTSLQVTFGVTLKNWKESLEHCLDKIKNP
;
A
#
# COMPACT_ATOMS: atom_id res chain seq x y z
N MET A 1 32.57 6.15 0.62
CA MET A 1 31.89 5.63 -0.59
C MET A 1 30.62 6.45 -0.80
N SER A 2 30.18 6.65 -2.05
CA SER A 2 28.88 7.31 -2.33
C SER A 2 27.75 6.48 -1.70
N LYS A 3 26.79 7.13 -1.04
CA LYS A 3 25.60 6.45 -0.52
C LYS A 3 24.82 5.82 -1.68
N LYS A 4 24.28 4.62 -1.47
CA LYS A 4 23.32 4.00 -2.40
C LYS A 4 22.02 4.81 -2.37
N LYS A 5 21.43 5.03 -3.54
CA LYS A 5 20.21 5.82 -3.68
C LYS A 5 18.97 4.93 -3.68
N ILE A 6 17.95 5.35 -2.94
CA ILE A 6 16.62 4.72 -2.92
C ILE A 6 15.65 5.71 -3.56
N LEU A 7 15.14 5.38 -4.74
CA LEU A 7 14.11 6.15 -5.42
C LEU A 7 12.74 5.76 -4.88
N ILE A 8 11.95 6.76 -4.47
CA ILE A 8 10.56 6.61 -4.04
C ILE A 8 9.66 7.35 -5.02
N THR A 9 8.81 6.65 -5.77
CA THR A 9 7.77 7.30 -6.58
C THR A 9 6.48 7.43 -5.78
N GLY A 10 5.61 8.39 -6.15
CA GLY A 10 4.37 8.63 -5.41
C GLY A 10 4.63 9.28 -4.04
N ALA A 11 5.70 10.06 -3.91
CA ALA A 11 6.20 10.61 -2.66
C ALA A 11 5.18 11.45 -1.85
N ASN A 12 4.19 12.06 -2.51
CA ASN A 12 3.16 12.86 -1.85
C ASN A 12 2.00 12.02 -1.28
N GLY A 13 1.93 10.73 -1.62
CA GLY A 13 0.95 9.77 -1.08
C GLY A 13 1.22 9.39 0.38
N GLN A 14 0.31 8.63 0.98
CA GLN A 14 0.40 8.21 2.39
C GLN A 14 1.71 7.46 2.68
N LEU A 15 2.01 6.44 1.88
CA LEU A 15 3.22 5.63 2.05
C LEU A 15 4.50 6.39 1.69
N GLY A 16 4.49 7.22 0.65
CA GLY A 16 5.63 8.06 0.28
C GLY A 16 6.03 9.03 1.40
N LYS A 17 5.05 9.64 2.06
CA LYS A 17 5.28 10.50 3.24
C LYS A 17 5.74 9.70 4.47
N ALA A 18 5.16 8.52 4.68
CA ALA A 18 5.62 7.62 5.75
C ALA A 18 7.09 7.20 5.55
N LEU A 19 7.52 6.89 4.31
CA LEU A 19 8.93 6.62 3.99
C LEU A 19 9.82 7.84 4.25
N ARG A 20 9.36 9.05 3.88
CA ARG A 20 10.09 10.30 4.17
C ARG A 20 10.29 10.54 5.65
N GLN A 21 9.29 10.24 6.47
CA GLN A 21 9.40 10.35 7.93
C GLN A 21 10.48 9.41 8.50
N LEU A 22 10.73 8.27 7.85
CA LEU A 22 11.72 7.29 8.29
C LEU A 22 13.14 7.57 7.77
N GLU A 23 13.32 8.44 6.77
CA GLU A 23 14.61 8.72 6.12
C GLU A 23 15.75 9.00 7.11
N ALA A 24 15.50 9.81 8.14
CA ALA A 24 16.52 10.22 9.11
C ALA A 24 17.12 9.05 9.91
N PHE A 25 16.40 7.92 10.02
CA PHE A 25 16.87 6.73 10.72
C PHE A 25 17.78 5.83 9.86
N TYR A 26 17.94 6.13 8.57
CA TYR A 26 18.73 5.34 7.63
C TYR A 26 19.79 6.20 6.91
N PRO A 27 20.74 6.79 7.65
CA PRO A 27 21.75 7.70 7.09
C PRO A 27 22.72 7.04 6.10
N GLU A 28 22.76 5.71 6.01
CA GLU A 28 23.56 4.95 5.05
C GLU A 28 23.06 5.08 3.60
N TRP A 29 21.78 5.39 3.42
CA TRP A 29 21.16 5.57 2.10
C TRP A 29 20.87 7.04 1.81
N ALA A 30 20.75 7.36 0.52
CA ALA A 30 20.28 8.65 0.05
C ALA A 30 18.90 8.48 -0.59
N PHE A 31 17.87 9.09 -0.02
CA PHE A 31 16.52 8.96 -0.55
C PHE A 31 16.27 10.01 -1.63
N VAL A 32 15.60 9.59 -2.70
CA VAL A 32 15.18 10.45 -3.80
C VAL A 32 13.68 10.32 -3.94
N PHE A 33 12.94 11.35 -3.55
CA PHE A 33 11.49 11.34 -3.55
C PHE A 33 10.94 12.04 -4.80
N LEU A 34 10.13 11.32 -5.57
CA LEU A 34 9.42 11.85 -6.74
C LEU A 34 7.92 11.76 -6.56
N SER A 35 7.25 12.89 -6.70
CA SER A 35 5.80 12.99 -6.82
C SER A 35 5.38 13.08 -8.30
N ARG A 36 4.07 13.07 -8.53
CA ARG A 36 3.49 13.30 -9.86
C ARG A 36 3.82 14.69 -10.43
N GLU A 37 4.10 15.67 -9.57
CA GLU A 37 4.48 17.03 -9.96
C GLU A 37 5.93 17.09 -10.43
N ASP A 38 6.80 16.25 -9.85
CA ASP A 38 8.21 16.16 -10.25
C ASP A 38 8.36 15.35 -11.54
N LEU A 39 7.76 14.16 -11.58
CA LEU A 39 7.82 13.25 -12.71
C LEU A 39 6.65 12.26 -12.70
N ARG A 40 5.79 12.36 -13.71
CA ARG A 40 4.72 11.38 -13.92
C ARG A 40 5.32 10.07 -14.41
N ILE A 41 4.96 8.95 -13.78
CA ILE A 41 5.49 7.63 -14.13
C ILE A 41 5.08 7.15 -15.53
N HIS A 42 4.02 7.71 -16.12
CA HIS A 42 3.63 7.44 -17.51
C HIS A 42 4.40 8.28 -18.55
N HIS A 43 5.35 9.13 -18.15
CA HIS A 43 6.25 9.83 -19.08
C HIS A 43 7.53 9.03 -19.28
N PHE A 44 7.45 7.92 -20.01
CA PHE A 44 8.47 6.87 -20.04
C PHE A 44 9.88 7.35 -20.39
N GLU A 45 10.03 8.22 -21.39
CA GLU A 45 11.35 8.74 -21.79
C GLU A 45 11.97 9.64 -20.71
N LEU A 46 11.16 10.42 -20.01
CA LEU A 46 11.64 11.24 -18.89
C LEU A 46 12.06 10.35 -17.71
N VAL A 47 11.32 9.25 -17.46
CA VAL A 47 11.70 8.25 -16.45
C VAL A 47 13.03 7.59 -16.81
N ARG A 48 13.24 7.16 -18.06
CA ARG A 48 14.53 6.60 -18.50
C ARG A 48 15.69 7.57 -18.29
N ASN A 49 15.53 8.83 -18.71
CA ASN A 49 16.58 9.85 -18.55
C ASN A 49 16.87 10.16 -17.08
N PHE A 50 15.84 10.14 -16.23
CA PHE A 50 16.00 10.29 -14.80
C PHE A 50 16.82 9.13 -14.19
N PHE A 51 16.53 7.89 -14.55
CA PHE A 51 17.29 6.71 -14.10
C PHE A 51 18.75 6.75 -14.55
N ARG A 52 19.03 7.21 -15.78
CA ARG A 52 20.41 7.41 -16.27
C ARG A 52 21.21 8.37 -15.42
N THR A 53 20.57 9.42 -14.90
CA THR A 53 21.21 10.47 -14.09
C THR A 53 21.37 10.03 -12.63
N ILE A 54 20.31 9.48 -12.04
CA ILE A 54 20.28 9.16 -10.62
C ILE A 54 20.97 7.83 -10.32
N GLN A 55 20.84 6.83 -11.19
CA GLN A 55 21.34 5.46 -11.00
C GLN A 55 20.94 4.90 -9.62
N PRO A 56 19.64 4.77 -9.32
CA PRO A 56 19.18 4.27 -8.03
C PRO A 56 19.53 2.79 -7.85
N ALA A 57 19.93 2.40 -6.64
CA ALA A 57 20.13 1.00 -6.29
C ALA A 57 18.79 0.29 -6.03
N PHE A 58 17.82 1.04 -5.49
CA PHE A 58 16.47 0.57 -5.20
C PHE A 58 15.43 1.55 -5.74
N CYS A 59 14.29 1.03 -6.21
CA CYS A 59 13.12 1.83 -6.56
C CYS A 59 11.89 1.25 -5.87
N ILE A 60 11.29 2.02 -4.96
CA ILE A 60 10.04 1.70 -4.28
C ILE A 60 8.93 2.48 -4.97
N ASN A 61 8.08 1.77 -5.71
CA ASN A 61 6.97 2.37 -6.43
C ASN A 61 5.70 2.43 -5.57
N CYS A 62 5.45 3.61 -4.98
CA CYS A 62 4.23 3.90 -4.23
C CYS A 62 3.19 4.67 -5.06
N ALA A 63 3.49 5.00 -6.33
CA ALA A 63 2.55 5.67 -7.21
C ALA A 63 1.49 4.70 -7.72
N ALA A 64 0.23 5.10 -7.61
CA ALA A 64 -0.93 4.35 -8.10
C ALA A 64 -2.13 5.29 -8.32
N TYR A 65 -3.04 4.87 -9.18
CA TYR A 65 -4.40 5.39 -9.24
C TYR A 65 -5.24 4.63 -8.19
N THR A 66 -5.58 5.28 -7.08
CA THR A 66 -6.20 4.63 -5.90
C THR A 66 -7.66 5.04 -5.67
N ALA A 67 -8.27 5.80 -6.58
CA ALA A 67 -9.67 6.19 -6.46
C ALA A 67 -10.56 5.04 -6.95
N VAL A 68 -10.77 4.03 -6.10
CA VAL A 68 -11.42 2.75 -6.45
C VAL A 68 -12.76 2.96 -7.19
N ASP A 69 -13.65 3.77 -6.64
CA ASP A 69 -14.96 4.03 -7.26
C ASP A 69 -14.84 4.77 -8.61
N LYS A 70 -13.87 5.68 -8.76
CA LYS A 70 -13.64 6.41 -10.01
C LYS A 70 -12.96 5.57 -11.09
N ALA A 71 -12.24 4.51 -10.70
CA ALA A 71 -11.57 3.64 -11.65
C ALA A 71 -12.57 2.93 -12.59
N GLU A 72 -13.81 2.71 -12.13
CA GLU A 72 -14.90 2.15 -12.96
C GLU A 72 -15.31 3.08 -14.11
N GLU A 73 -15.08 4.39 -13.97
CA GLU A 73 -15.38 5.40 -15.00
C GLU A 73 -14.12 5.82 -15.78
N GLU A 74 -12.95 5.79 -15.14
CA GLU A 74 -11.66 6.23 -15.68
C GLU A 74 -10.72 5.02 -15.98
N GLU A 75 -11.26 3.98 -16.64
CA GLU A 75 -10.57 2.70 -16.86
C GLU A 75 -9.21 2.86 -17.55
N GLU A 76 -9.15 3.60 -18.67
CA GLU A 76 -7.91 3.81 -19.41
C GLU A 76 -6.81 4.43 -18.54
N LEU A 77 -7.16 5.43 -17.72
CA LEU A 77 -6.22 6.08 -16.81
C LEU A 77 -5.78 5.13 -15.68
N ALA A 78 -6.70 4.31 -15.17
CA ALA A 78 -6.38 3.29 -14.17
C ALA A 78 -5.35 2.30 -14.73
N TYR A 79 -5.55 1.76 -15.94
CA TYR A 79 -4.59 0.85 -16.58
C TYR A 79 -3.26 1.53 -16.95
N LEU A 80 -3.30 2.75 -17.49
CA LEU A 80 -2.07 3.49 -17.82
C LEU A 80 -1.17 3.65 -16.58
N VAL A 81 -1.75 4.03 -15.44
CA VAL A 81 -1.00 4.29 -14.21
C VAL A 81 -0.66 3.01 -13.45
N ASN A 82 -1.63 2.11 -13.28
CA ASN A 82 -1.47 0.92 -12.42
C ASN A 82 -0.86 -0.28 -13.14
N ALA A 83 -0.93 -0.35 -14.48
CA ALA A 83 -0.38 -1.44 -15.27
C ALA A 83 0.81 -0.97 -16.11
N GLU A 84 0.55 -0.22 -17.18
CA GLU A 84 1.56 0.10 -18.20
C GLU A 84 2.77 0.82 -17.60
N SER A 85 2.53 1.85 -16.79
CA SER A 85 3.61 2.59 -16.11
C SER A 85 4.41 1.71 -15.14
N VAL A 86 3.77 0.72 -14.51
CA VAL A 86 4.42 -0.21 -13.60
C VAL A 86 5.33 -1.16 -14.37
N GLY A 87 4.83 -1.74 -15.47
CA GLY A 87 5.62 -2.57 -16.37
C GLY A 87 6.84 -1.82 -16.90
N VAL A 88 6.64 -0.63 -17.46
CA VAL A 88 7.74 0.18 -17.99
C VAL A 88 8.75 0.55 -16.90
N LEU A 89 8.30 0.95 -15.71
CA LEU A 89 9.20 1.24 -14.59
C LEU A 89 10.00 0.01 -14.15
N ALA A 90 9.38 -1.17 -14.13
CA ALA A 90 10.05 -2.43 -13.82
C ALA A 90 11.14 -2.77 -14.85
N ALA A 91 10.83 -2.60 -16.15
CA ALA A 91 11.79 -2.78 -17.24
C ALA A 91 12.99 -1.84 -17.11
N ILE A 92 12.73 -0.55 -16.85
CA ILE A 92 13.78 0.45 -16.62
C ILE A 92 14.65 0.08 -15.42
N CYS A 93 14.03 -0.38 -14.33
CA CYS A 93 14.77 -0.84 -13.16
C CYS A 93 15.71 -2.01 -13.51
N ARG A 94 15.24 -2.97 -14.32
CA ARG A 94 16.07 -4.08 -14.80
C ARG A 94 17.25 -3.61 -15.66
N GLU A 95 16.99 -2.71 -16.61
CA GLU A 95 18.02 -2.10 -17.48
C GLU A 95 19.14 -1.42 -16.67
N HIS A 96 18.80 -0.85 -15.50
CA HIS A 96 19.71 -0.10 -14.63
C HIS A 96 20.22 -0.89 -13.41
N HIS A 97 19.96 -2.20 -13.33
CA HIS A 97 20.28 -3.03 -12.17
C HIS A 97 19.73 -2.48 -10.83
N THR A 98 18.58 -1.81 -10.90
CA THR A 98 17.83 -1.29 -9.75
C THR A 98 16.89 -2.37 -9.24
N LYS A 99 16.94 -2.68 -7.94
CA LYS A 99 15.96 -3.58 -7.32
C LYS A 99 14.60 -2.89 -7.22
N PHE A 100 13.59 -3.46 -7.86
CA PHE A 100 12.25 -2.89 -7.94
C PHE A 100 11.32 -3.46 -6.88
N ILE A 101 10.66 -2.59 -6.11
CA ILE A 101 9.65 -2.96 -5.13
C ILE A 101 8.35 -2.23 -5.49
N HIS A 102 7.26 -2.95 -5.74
CA HIS A 102 5.98 -2.38 -6.14
C HIS A 102 4.88 -2.69 -5.11
N ILE A 103 4.07 -1.68 -4.79
CA ILE A 103 2.95 -1.83 -3.87
C ILE A 103 1.68 -2.16 -4.64
N SER A 104 1.04 -3.25 -4.28
CA SER A 104 -0.23 -3.72 -4.82
C SER A 104 -1.30 -3.81 -3.72
N THR A 105 -2.36 -4.58 -3.95
CA THR A 105 -3.61 -4.50 -3.17
C THR A 105 -4.25 -5.87 -2.97
N ASP A 106 -5.03 -6.00 -1.91
CA ASP A 106 -6.02 -7.07 -1.69
C ASP A 106 -7.13 -7.14 -2.76
N TYR A 107 -7.41 -6.05 -3.48
CA TYR A 107 -8.45 -6.01 -4.53
C TYR A 107 -8.15 -6.89 -5.76
N VAL A 108 -6.99 -7.54 -5.81
CA VAL A 108 -6.68 -8.58 -6.81
C VAL A 108 -7.46 -9.88 -6.58
N PHE A 109 -8.05 -10.04 -5.40
CA PHE A 109 -8.87 -11.19 -5.03
C PHE A 109 -10.37 -10.88 -5.16
N ASP A 110 -11.20 -11.94 -5.15
CA ASP A 110 -12.64 -11.83 -5.34
C ASP A 110 -13.43 -11.49 -4.06
N GLY A 111 -12.81 -11.69 -2.90
CA GLY A 111 -13.40 -11.44 -1.61
C GLY A 111 -14.30 -12.54 -1.05
N ASN A 112 -14.29 -13.74 -1.64
CA ASN A 112 -15.17 -14.86 -1.27
C ASN A 112 -14.48 -15.92 -0.39
N ALA A 113 -13.21 -15.73 -0.04
CA ALA A 113 -12.48 -16.68 0.79
C ALA A 113 -13.04 -16.75 2.23
N ARG A 114 -12.74 -17.87 2.89
CA ARG A 114 -13.05 -18.12 4.31
C ARG A 114 -11.82 -18.17 5.20
N LEU A 115 -10.64 -18.14 4.59
CA LEU A 115 -9.33 -18.16 5.22
C LEU A 115 -8.48 -17.05 4.60
N PRO A 116 -7.46 -16.53 5.31
CA PRO A 116 -6.56 -15.51 4.77
C PRO A 116 -5.98 -15.93 3.41
N TYR A 117 -5.98 -15.01 2.44
CA TYR A 117 -5.43 -15.26 1.12
C TYR A 117 -3.92 -15.45 1.20
N GLN A 118 -3.44 -16.58 0.70
CA GLN A 118 -2.01 -16.87 0.51
C GLN A 118 -1.50 -16.15 -0.75
N THR A 119 -0.19 -15.97 -0.87
CA THR A 119 0.42 -15.27 -2.01
C THR A 119 0.18 -15.97 -3.35
N ASP A 120 0.01 -17.29 -3.33
CA ASP A 120 -0.30 -18.17 -4.46
C ASP A 120 -1.79 -18.43 -4.66
N SER A 121 -2.66 -17.85 -3.81
CA SER A 121 -4.11 -17.96 -3.99
C SER A 121 -4.54 -17.42 -5.36
N PRO A 122 -5.49 -18.06 -6.05
CA PRO A 122 -5.97 -17.58 -7.34
C PRO A 122 -6.49 -16.14 -7.25
N THR A 123 -6.05 -15.30 -8.18
CA THR A 123 -6.52 -13.91 -8.30
C THR A 123 -7.75 -13.84 -9.19
N ASN A 124 -8.71 -12.99 -8.82
CA ASN A 124 -9.99 -12.82 -9.54
C ASN A 124 -10.60 -11.45 -9.17
N PRO A 125 -9.98 -10.34 -9.60
CA PRO A 125 -10.40 -9.00 -9.21
C PRO A 125 -11.83 -8.70 -9.69
N GLN A 126 -12.63 -8.06 -8.84
CA GLN A 126 -14.03 -7.71 -9.13
C GLN A 126 -14.23 -6.21 -9.42
N THR A 127 -13.14 -5.46 -9.60
CA THR A 127 -13.13 -4.01 -9.84
C THR A 127 -12.06 -3.66 -10.87
N ILE A 128 -12.23 -2.55 -11.57
CA ILE A 128 -11.22 -2.03 -12.50
C ILE A 128 -9.93 -1.65 -11.76
N TYR A 129 -10.06 -1.11 -10.54
CA TYR A 129 -8.90 -0.87 -9.68
C TYR A 129 -8.12 -2.17 -9.40
N GLY A 130 -8.79 -3.23 -8.96
CA GLY A 130 -8.15 -4.52 -8.72
C GLY A 130 -7.53 -5.14 -9.97
N ALA A 131 -8.24 -5.08 -11.10
CA ALA A 131 -7.78 -5.62 -12.37
C ALA A 131 -6.55 -4.89 -12.92
N SER A 132 -6.58 -3.55 -12.91
CA SER A 132 -5.43 -2.73 -13.34
C SER A 132 -4.21 -2.93 -12.45
N LYS A 133 -4.39 -3.06 -11.12
CA LYS A 133 -3.29 -3.36 -10.18
C LYS A 133 -2.71 -4.75 -10.43
N LEU A 134 -3.54 -5.78 -10.61
CA LEU A 134 -3.09 -7.14 -10.93
C LEU A 134 -2.31 -7.19 -12.25
N GLN A 135 -2.78 -6.47 -13.28
CA GLN A 135 -2.06 -6.38 -14.54
C GLN A 135 -0.68 -5.73 -14.38
N GLY A 136 -0.55 -4.73 -13.50
CA GLY A 136 0.74 -4.16 -13.12
C GLY A 136 1.68 -5.15 -12.42
N GLU A 137 1.16 -6.01 -11.53
CA GLU A 137 1.97 -7.09 -10.94
C GLU A 137 2.53 -8.01 -12.01
N ARG A 138 1.68 -8.43 -12.96
CA ARG A 138 2.04 -9.33 -14.06
C ARG A 138 3.12 -8.72 -14.94
N GLN A 139 2.92 -7.48 -15.39
CA GLN A 139 3.90 -6.78 -16.24
C GLN A 139 5.22 -6.51 -15.50
N ALA A 140 5.16 -6.18 -14.21
CA ALA A 140 6.37 -5.99 -13.41
C ALA A 140 7.22 -7.26 -13.36
N LEU A 141 6.60 -8.40 -13.07
CA LEU A 141 7.28 -9.70 -13.00
C LEU A 141 7.72 -10.22 -14.37
N GLU A 142 6.95 -9.96 -15.42
CA GLU A 142 7.31 -10.32 -16.80
C GLU A 142 8.56 -9.55 -17.26
N TYR A 143 8.57 -8.22 -17.08
CA TYR A 143 9.66 -7.39 -17.57
C TYR A 143 10.87 -7.36 -16.63
N ASN A 144 10.64 -7.57 -15.33
CA ASN A 144 11.68 -7.69 -14.31
C ASN A 144 11.35 -8.82 -13.30
N PRO A 145 11.78 -10.07 -13.58
CA PRO A 145 11.55 -11.22 -12.70
C PRO A 145 12.13 -11.09 -11.28
N ASP A 146 13.07 -10.15 -11.09
CA ASP A 146 13.69 -9.87 -9.80
C ASP A 146 12.90 -8.85 -8.93
N SER A 147 11.71 -8.45 -9.40
CA SER A 147 10.82 -7.53 -8.70
C SER A 147 10.21 -8.14 -7.43
N ILE A 148 9.97 -7.29 -6.44
CA ILE A 148 9.24 -7.63 -5.22
C ILE A 148 7.89 -6.91 -5.25
N ILE A 149 6.79 -7.67 -5.21
CA ILE A 149 5.44 -7.13 -5.16
C ILE A 149 4.91 -7.28 -3.73
N ILE A 150 4.48 -6.18 -3.12
CA ILE A 150 3.87 -6.19 -1.78
C ILE A 150 2.38 -5.87 -1.90
N ARG A 151 1.51 -6.86 -1.77
CA ARG A 151 0.06 -6.62 -1.62
C ARG A 151 -0.24 -6.21 -0.19
N THR A 152 -1.03 -5.15 -0.03
CA THR A 152 -1.45 -4.63 1.26
C THR A 152 -2.93 -4.27 1.22
N SER A 153 -3.53 -3.94 2.37
CA SER A 153 -4.93 -3.57 2.45
C SER A 153 -5.16 -2.45 3.46
N TRP A 154 -6.23 -1.68 3.23
CA TRP A 154 -6.77 -0.71 4.20
C TRP A 154 -5.73 0.29 4.73
N VAL A 155 -4.89 0.82 3.83
CA VAL A 155 -3.77 1.70 4.21
C VAL A 155 -4.26 3.03 4.79
N TYR A 156 -3.80 3.34 6.00
CA TYR A 156 -4.08 4.61 6.70
C TYR A 156 -2.82 5.23 7.29
N SER A 157 -2.89 6.54 7.57
CA SER A 157 -1.82 7.32 8.22
C SER A 157 -2.35 8.67 8.73
N GLU A 158 -1.49 9.45 9.36
CA GLU A 158 -1.70 10.88 9.63
C GLU A 158 -1.82 11.72 8.33
N TYR A 159 -1.28 11.20 7.22
CA TYR A 159 -1.26 11.86 5.92
C TYR A 159 -2.45 11.50 5.03
N GLY A 160 -2.76 12.39 4.08
CA GLY A 160 -3.77 12.15 3.05
C GLY A 160 -5.19 12.03 3.60
N LYS A 161 -6.09 11.51 2.75
CA LYS A 161 -7.45 11.12 3.10
C LYS A 161 -7.47 9.60 3.30
N ASN A 162 -8.04 9.14 4.40
CA ASN A 162 -8.20 7.73 4.72
C ASN A 162 -9.38 7.52 5.67
N PHE A 163 -9.66 6.26 6.01
CA PHE A 163 -10.78 5.89 6.87
C PHE A 163 -10.67 6.51 8.27
N VAL A 164 -9.49 6.45 8.92
CA VAL A 164 -9.28 6.99 10.27
C VAL A 164 -9.65 8.46 10.34
N LYS A 165 -9.11 9.28 9.44
CA LYS A 165 -9.39 10.73 9.42
C LYS A 165 -10.84 11.04 9.07
N THR A 166 -11.45 10.23 8.21
CA THR A 166 -12.89 10.35 7.89
C THR A 166 -13.74 10.08 9.12
N MET A 167 -13.43 9.02 9.88
CA MET A 167 -14.13 8.68 11.11
C MET A 167 -13.97 9.77 12.18
N LEU A 168 -12.75 10.26 12.40
CA LEU A 168 -12.49 11.37 13.34
C LEU A 168 -13.35 12.60 13.01
N LYS A 169 -13.40 12.99 11.74
CA LYS A 169 -14.21 14.11 11.28
C LYS A 169 -15.70 13.87 11.51
N LEU A 170 -16.22 12.73 11.05
CA LEU A 170 -17.65 12.42 11.15
C LEU A 170 -18.11 12.31 12.61
N MET A 171 -17.30 11.75 13.49
CA MET A 171 -17.59 11.64 14.93
C MET A 171 -17.58 12.98 15.68
N GLN A 172 -16.96 14.02 15.12
CA GLN A 172 -17.03 15.39 15.64
C GLN A 172 -18.25 16.14 15.11
N GLU A 173 -18.66 15.86 13.87
CA GLU A 173 -19.73 16.58 13.18
C GLU A 173 -21.13 15.99 13.39
N LYS A 174 -21.22 14.72 13.79
CA LYS A 174 -22.50 13.98 13.89
C LYS A 174 -22.66 13.29 15.24
N ASN A 175 -23.91 13.18 15.67
CA ASN A 175 -24.29 12.42 16.86
C ASN A 175 -24.32 10.91 16.60
N GLU A 176 -24.59 10.50 15.36
CA GLU A 176 -24.59 9.11 14.94
C GLU A 176 -24.05 8.94 13.51
N ILE A 177 -23.44 7.78 13.26
CA ILE A 177 -22.93 7.37 11.96
C ILE A 177 -23.23 5.88 11.72
N SER A 178 -23.33 5.49 10.45
CA SER A 178 -23.46 4.08 10.05
C SER A 178 -22.17 3.59 9.43
N VAL A 179 -21.71 2.40 9.82
CA VAL A 179 -20.45 1.81 9.32
C VAL A 179 -20.68 0.34 8.97
N VAL A 180 -20.11 -0.08 7.84
CA VAL A 180 -20.24 -1.43 7.29
C VAL A 180 -19.62 -2.47 8.24
N ASN A 181 -20.34 -3.56 8.54
CA ASN A 181 -19.90 -4.61 9.46
C ASN A 181 -19.70 -6.00 8.82
N ASP A 182 -20.02 -6.17 7.54
CA ASP A 182 -19.93 -7.43 6.79
C ASP A 182 -18.78 -7.45 5.76
N GLN A 183 -17.84 -6.49 5.88
CA GLN A 183 -16.58 -6.44 5.14
C GLN A 183 -15.42 -6.53 6.13
N VAL A 184 -14.65 -7.61 6.02
CA VAL A 184 -13.59 -7.98 6.96
C VAL A 184 -12.24 -7.93 6.27
N GLY A 185 -11.27 -7.27 6.90
CA GLY A 185 -9.91 -7.14 6.39
C GLY A 185 -8.91 -6.84 7.51
N SER A 186 -7.76 -6.30 7.13
CA SER A 186 -6.67 -5.99 8.06
C SER A 186 -6.18 -4.55 7.83
N PRO A 187 -6.45 -3.60 8.75
CA PRO A 187 -5.93 -2.24 8.65
C PRO A 187 -4.40 -2.25 8.54
N THR A 188 -3.84 -1.41 7.67
CA THR A 188 -2.38 -1.27 7.55
C THR A 188 -1.94 0.16 7.80
N TYR A 189 -1.14 0.37 8.84
CA TYR A 189 -0.52 1.65 9.10
C TYR A 189 0.64 1.88 8.13
N ALA A 190 0.60 2.99 7.39
CA ALA A 190 1.57 3.26 6.34
C ALA A 190 3.02 3.34 6.85
N VAL A 191 3.24 3.73 8.12
CA VAL A 191 4.58 3.79 8.73
C VAL A 191 5.13 2.38 8.99
N ASP A 192 4.29 1.43 9.39
CA ASP A 192 4.73 0.04 9.56
C ASP A 192 5.01 -0.65 8.22
N LEU A 193 4.21 -0.34 7.20
CA LEU A 193 4.50 -0.75 5.83
C LEU A 193 5.81 -0.13 5.35
N ALA A 194 6.03 1.17 5.57
CA ALA A 194 7.29 1.84 5.21
C ALA A 194 8.51 1.20 5.89
N ALA A 195 8.43 0.94 7.20
CA ALA A 195 9.50 0.28 7.95
C ALA A 195 9.78 -1.13 7.40
N THR A 196 8.74 -1.88 7.05
CA THR A 196 8.85 -3.20 6.42
C THR A 196 9.58 -3.13 5.08
N LEU A 197 9.24 -2.17 4.22
CA LEU A 197 9.92 -1.97 2.94
C LEU A 197 11.41 -1.66 3.13
N LEU A 198 11.78 -0.89 4.15
CA LEU A 198 13.17 -0.58 4.47
C LEU A 198 13.92 -1.80 5.03
N THR A 199 13.24 -2.69 5.77
CA THR A 199 13.80 -3.99 6.16
C THR A 199 14.10 -4.87 4.96
N ILE A 200 13.19 -4.91 3.96
CA ILE A 200 13.42 -5.62 2.69
C ILE A 200 14.63 -5.04 1.95
N VAL A 201 14.69 -3.71 1.82
CA VAL A 201 15.85 -3.02 1.22
C VAL A 201 17.13 -3.39 1.95
N LYS A 202 17.17 -3.34 3.29
CA LYS A 202 18.32 -3.72 4.09
C LYS A 202 18.78 -5.16 3.82
N ARG A 203 17.83 -6.09 3.74
CA ARG A 203 18.11 -7.50 3.47
C ARG A 203 18.72 -7.68 2.08
N CYS A 204 18.14 -7.03 1.08
CA CYS A 204 18.63 -7.08 -0.30
C CYS A 204 19.94 -6.33 -0.51
N ASP A 205 20.20 -5.29 0.28
CA ASP A 205 21.46 -4.55 0.24
C ASP A 205 22.62 -5.35 0.83
N ALA A 206 22.34 -6.14 1.87
CA ALA A 206 23.30 -7.02 2.53
C ALA A 206 23.65 -8.27 1.68
N ASP A 207 22.70 -8.79 0.90
CA ASP A 207 22.92 -9.92 -0.01
C ASP A 207 22.18 -9.68 -1.34
N ALA A 208 22.82 -8.89 -2.20
CA ALA A 208 22.24 -8.53 -3.50
C ALA A 208 22.11 -9.74 -4.45
N VAL A 209 22.94 -10.77 -4.29
CA VAL A 209 22.95 -11.96 -5.15
C VAL A 209 21.76 -12.86 -4.82
N ASN A 210 21.44 -13.03 -3.54
CA ASN A 210 20.34 -13.90 -3.10
C ASN A 210 19.11 -13.12 -2.61
N CYS A 211 18.96 -11.85 -2.98
CA CYS A 211 17.79 -11.03 -2.63
C CYS A 211 16.52 -11.68 -3.22
N PRO A 212 15.56 -12.10 -2.38
CA PRO A 212 14.34 -12.76 -2.83
C PRO A 212 13.50 -11.87 -3.75
N SER A 213 12.77 -12.48 -4.68
CA SER A 213 11.80 -11.82 -5.56
C SER A 213 10.44 -12.53 -5.52
N GLY A 214 9.43 -11.90 -6.11
CA GLY A 214 8.08 -12.44 -6.19
C GLY A 214 7.06 -11.65 -5.37
N VAL A 215 5.94 -12.30 -5.05
CA VAL A 215 4.79 -11.67 -4.42
C VAL A 215 4.74 -11.99 -2.94
N TYR A 216 4.55 -10.96 -2.12
CA TYR A 216 4.39 -11.04 -0.68
C TYR A 216 3.20 -10.20 -0.22
N HIS A 217 2.68 -10.53 0.95
CA HIS A 217 1.61 -9.77 1.58
C HIS A 217 2.13 -9.06 2.83
N PHE A 218 1.62 -7.85 3.07
CA PHE A 218 1.82 -7.14 4.32
C PHE A 218 0.58 -6.40 4.76
N CYS A 219 0.11 -6.73 5.96
CA CYS A 219 -0.84 -5.95 6.76
C CYS A 219 -0.39 -6.00 8.23
N ASN A 220 -0.91 -5.09 9.06
CA ASN A 220 -0.78 -5.27 10.52
C ASN A 220 -1.55 -6.52 10.96
N GLU A 221 -1.13 -7.14 12.05
CA GLU A 221 -1.76 -8.34 12.60
C GLU A 221 -3.17 -8.02 13.09
N GLY A 222 -4.15 -8.78 12.63
CA GLY A 222 -5.55 -8.75 13.05
C GLY A 222 -6.54 -8.80 11.89
N MET A 223 -7.75 -9.25 12.19
CA MET A 223 -8.85 -9.39 11.24
C MET A 223 -10.08 -8.72 11.84
N ILE A 224 -10.53 -7.62 11.24
CA ILE A 224 -11.62 -6.80 11.76
C ILE A 224 -12.51 -6.28 10.65
N SER A 225 -13.74 -5.88 10.99
CA SER A 225 -14.60 -5.12 10.10
C SER A 225 -14.31 -3.62 10.12
N TRP A 226 -14.83 -2.87 9.15
CA TRP A 226 -14.78 -1.39 9.21
C TRP A 226 -15.50 -0.85 10.46
N TYR A 227 -16.57 -1.52 10.88
CA TYR A 227 -17.30 -1.20 12.11
C TYR A 227 -16.43 -1.35 13.36
N ASP A 228 -15.71 -2.47 13.49
CA ASP A 228 -14.77 -2.70 14.59
C ASP A 228 -13.65 -1.65 14.59
N PHE A 229 -13.16 -1.27 13.40
CA PHE A 229 -12.14 -0.24 13.27
C PHE A 229 -12.66 1.13 13.76
N ALA A 230 -13.90 1.48 13.38
CA ALA A 230 -14.55 2.70 13.85
C ALA A 230 -14.79 2.68 15.37
N LEU A 231 -15.19 1.54 15.94
CA LEU A 231 -15.33 1.39 17.39
C LEU A 231 -14.01 1.62 18.13
N ALA A 232 -12.88 1.14 17.60
CA ALA A 232 -11.57 1.37 18.20
C ALA A 232 -11.15 2.85 18.14
N ILE A 233 -11.42 3.54 17.03
CA ILE A 233 -11.20 5.00 16.92
C ILE A 233 -12.06 5.76 17.93
N LYS A 234 -13.34 5.39 18.07
CA LYS A 234 -14.24 5.97 19.07
C LYS A 234 -13.72 5.76 20.48
N ALA A 235 -13.31 4.54 20.82
CA ALA A 235 -12.80 4.19 22.14
C ALA A 235 -11.55 5.02 22.50
N TYR A 236 -10.61 5.18 21.56
CA TYR A 236 -9.39 5.96 21.79
C TYR A 236 -9.66 7.48 21.89
N THR A 237 -10.64 7.99 21.15
CA THR A 237 -10.96 9.43 21.16
C THR A 237 -11.87 9.85 22.31
N GLY A 238 -12.57 8.89 22.93
CA GLY A 238 -13.62 9.19 23.91
C GLY A 238 -14.87 9.83 23.28
N SER A 239 -15.06 9.69 21.96
CA SER A 239 -16.23 10.26 21.28
C SER A 239 -17.54 9.65 21.78
N THR A 240 -18.55 10.48 21.96
CA THR A 240 -19.91 10.06 22.31
C THR A 240 -20.76 9.70 21.09
N CYS A 241 -20.26 9.87 19.86
CA CYS A 241 -20.97 9.55 18.63
C CYS A 241 -21.42 8.08 18.60
N THR A 242 -22.69 7.81 18.33
CA THR A 242 -23.22 6.47 18.13
C THR A 242 -22.72 5.90 16.81
N ILE A 243 -22.30 4.63 16.80
CA ILE A 243 -21.86 3.94 15.58
C ILE A 243 -22.81 2.77 15.38
N ASN A 244 -23.58 2.83 14.29
CA ASN A 244 -24.58 1.84 13.94
C ASN A 244 -23.98 0.86 12.92
N PRO A 245 -23.94 -0.45 13.20
CA PRO A 245 -23.50 -1.43 12.21
C PRO A 245 -24.54 -1.56 11.10
N ILE A 246 -24.09 -1.55 9.84
CA ILE A 246 -24.95 -1.79 8.68
C ILE A 246 -24.34 -2.84 7.75
N PRO A 247 -25.15 -3.64 7.04
CA PRO A 247 -24.63 -4.48 5.96
C PRO A 247 -24.18 -3.62 4.78
N SER A 248 -23.23 -4.13 4.00
CA SER A 248 -22.76 -3.49 2.76
C SER A 248 -23.88 -3.22 1.75
N SER A 249 -24.95 -4.03 1.74
CA SER A 249 -26.14 -3.83 0.92
C SER A 249 -26.90 -2.54 1.25
N ALA A 250 -26.74 -2.00 2.45
CA ALA A 250 -27.34 -0.73 2.88
C ALA A 250 -26.45 0.49 2.57
N PHE A 251 -25.26 0.28 2.00
CA PHE A 251 -24.31 1.33 1.61
C PHE A 251 -23.76 1.08 0.20
N PRO A 252 -24.56 1.28 -0.86
CA PRO A 252 -24.14 1.00 -2.22
C PRO A 252 -23.02 1.95 -2.65
N THR A 253 -21.91 1.38 -3.12
CA THR A 253 -20.79 2.09 -3.76
C THR A 253 -20.69 1.68 -5.23
N ALA A 254 -20.06 2.51 -6.06
CA ALA A 254 -19.91 2.21 -7.49
C ALA A 254 -19.04 0.97 -7.71
N ALA A 255 -17.91 0.87 -6.99
CA ALA A 255 -17.08 -0.33 -7.02
C ALA A 255 -17.58 -1.36 -6.00
N ARG A 256 -17.62 -2.64 -6.41
CA ARG A 256 -17.93 -3.76 -5.51
C ARG A 256 -16.75 -4.03 -4.58
N ARG A 257 -16.98 -3.89 -3.28
CA ARG A 257 -15.97 -4.17 -2.24
C ARG A 257 -16.01 -5.64 -1.82
N PRO A 258 -14.85 -6.27 -1.56
CA PRO A 258 -14.80 -7.64 -1.10
C PRO A 258 -15.38 -7.77 0.32
N HIS A 259 -16.14 -8.85 0.57
CA HIS A 259 -16.60 -9.19 1.93
C HIS A 259 -15.45 -9.65 2.83
N TYR A 260 -14.44 -10.30 2.25
CA TYR A 260 -13.28 -10.80 2.98
C TYR A 260 -11.99 -10.44 2.24
N SER A 261 -11.08 -9.70 2.86
CA SER A 261 -9.84 -9.22 2.23
C SER A 261 -8.58 -9.42 3.07
N VAL A 262 -8.64 -10.38 4.00
CA VAL A 262 -7.53 -10.71 4.91
C VAL A 262 -6.43 -11.42 4.13
N LEU A 263 -5.19 -10.97 4.33
CA LEU A 263 -4.01 -11.49 3.66
C LEU A 263 -3.13 -12.28 4.65
N ASP A 264 -2.70 -13.46 4.26
CA ASP A 264 -1.68 -14.20 4.99
C ASP A 264 -0.30 -13.60 4.72
N CYS A 265 0.38 -13.15 5.76
CA CYS A 265 1.69 -12.47 5.67
C CYS A 265 2.87 -13.38 6.03
N THR A 266 2.65 -14.68 6.26
CA THR A 266 3.65 -15.62 6.77
C THR A 266 4.88 -15.70 5.86
N SER A 267 4.70 -15.72 4.54
CA SER A 267 5.80 -15.81 3.58
C SER A 267 6.77 -14.62 3.68
N LEU A 268 6.26 -13.42 3.94
CA LEU A 268 7.06 -12.22 4.17
C LEU A 268 7.86 -12.33 5.47
N GLN A 269 7.21 -12.76 6.55
CA GLN A 269 7.83 -12.92 7.87
C GLN A 269 9.00 -13.92 7.81
N VAL A 270 8.79 -15.06 7.17
CA VAL A 270 9.81 -16.12 7.01
C VAL A 270 10.95 -15.65 6.12
N THR A 271 10.64 -14.98 5.00
CA THR A 271 11.66 -14.61 4.00
C THR A 271 12.53 -13.44 4.44
N PHE A 272 11.92 -12.42 5.06
CA PHE A 272 12.61 -11.16 5.38
C PHE A 272 12.80 -10.92 6.88
N GLY A 273 12.36 -11.84 7.75
CA GLY A 273 12.47 -11.69 9.20
C GLY A 273 11.62 -10.54 9.75
N VAL A 274 10.49 -10.25 9.10
CA VAL A 274 9.59 -9.16 9.48
C VAL A 274 8.67 -9.62 10.62
N THR A 275 8.49 -8.78 11.62
CA THR A 275 7.48 -8.97 12.68
C THR A 275 6.29 -8.06 12.40
N LEU A 276 5.09 -8.64 12.38
CA LEU A 276 3.86 -7.87 12.24
C LEU A 276 3.52 -7.23 13.58
N LYS A 277 3.14 -5.95 13.56
CA LYS A 277 2.60 -5.27 14.74
C LYS A 277 1.10 -5.45 14.79
N ASN A 278 0.54 -5.49 16.00
CA ASN A 278 -0.89 -5.50 16.19
C ASN A 278 -1.53 -4.23 15.58
N TRP A 279 -2.64 -4.39 14.85
CA TRP A 279 -3.32 -3.28 14.19
C TRP A 279 -3.77 -2.19 15.17
N LYS A 280 -4.15 -2.56 16.40
CA LYS A 280 -4.69 -1.64 17.40
C LYS A 280 -3.60 -0.75 17.98
N GLU A 281 -2.44 -1.32 18.33
CA GLU A 281 -1.27 -0.54 18.75
C GLU A 281 -0.83 0.44 17.66
N SER A 282 -0.84 -0.02 16.40
CA SER A 282 -0.49 0.79 15.24
C SER A 282 -1.50 1.92 15.00
N LEU A 283 -2.78 1.67 15.26
CA LEU A 283 -3.84 2.68 15.24
C LEU A 283 -3.61 3.73 16.32
N GLU A 284 -3.32 3.32 17.56
CA GLU A 284 -3.08 4.22 18.69
C GLU A 284 -1.92 5.17 18.38
N HIS A 285 -0.79 4.65 17.87
CA HIS A 285 0.33 5.46 17.42
C HIS A 285 -0.04 6.45 16.31
N CYS A 286 -0.86 6.04 15.34
CA CYS A 286 -1.34 6.94 14.29
C CYS A 286 -2.20 8.07 14.89
N LEU A 287 -3.08 7.74 15.84
CA LEU A 287 -3.97 8.71 16.47
C LEU A 287 -3.20 9.67 17.39
N ASP A 288 -2.17 9.21 18.11
CA ASP A 288 -1.28 10.05 18.91
C ASP A 288 -0.62 11.14 18.05
N LYS A 289 -0.13 10.77 16.86
CA LYS A 289 0.44 11.73 15.91
C LYS A 289 -0.58 12.68 15.31
N ILE A 290 -1.81 12.23 15.04
CA ILE A 290 -2.85 13.12 14.54
C ILE A 290 -3.23 14.16 15.62
N LYS A 291 -3.22 13.78 16.90
CA LYS A 291 -3.43 14.70 18.02
C LYS A 291 -2.25 15.65 18.23
N ASN A 292 -1.02 15.20 17.98
CA ASN A 292 0.22 15.95 18.16
C ASN A 292 1.02 16.02 16.84
N PRO A 293 0.57 16.85 15.87
CA PRO A 293 1.09 16.87 14.50
C PRO A 293 2.50 17.44 14.37
#